data_AF-A0A1Q3EPE6-F1
#
_entry.id   AF-A0A1Q3EPE6-F1
#
_cell.length_a   1.000
_cell.length_b   1.000
_cell.length_c   1.000
_cell.angle_alpha   90.00
_cell.angle_beta   90.00
_cell.angle_gamma   90.00
#
_symmetry.space_group_name_H-M   'P 1'
#
loop_
_entity.id
_entity.type
_entity.pdbx_description
1 polymer ?
#
loop_
_entity_poly.entity_id
_entity_poly.type
_entity_poly.pdbx_seq_one_letter_code
_entity_poly.pdbx_strand_id
1 'polypeptide(L)'
;MVKTRAQVEEDNRLSPYRTTRKLKLAISSAQSQKFNPRNHENNWHPVWGHVMHELLRPYDNLIPYVQYAQWRSEDGVLPEMSHRKAATPDNAGDLNAREDTEESASQTDIERPESPTPIDRVLRSRGSNPPATPNRAANRNAAYYAHSDEEYEPRKNNRSTAPTKAQERLMASTSSNRTIMVPMDDEYPDLAVLHSVVKEMSKRGTAKFSKDKVKVRNAKRFDLQTVHLCPALLGEMKRNVSRHEEIEDLANQRVEENENLIRRRIFNAIDQMSGYLGTFFKRYPNIHEIVALVTAGPYWQYKLYQKEAFFVFWDDENMKFQGDILVMRHKSTAFAASFGQKVYELGTEESDEALTQMRDRYLDHLSKE
;
A
#
# COMPACT_ATOMS: atom_id res chain seq x y z
N MET A 1 15.36 20.02 -43.01
CA MET A 1 15.58 18.58 -42.80
C MET A 1 14.28 17.96 -42.31
N VAL A 2 13.75 16.96 -42.99
CA VAL A 2 12.52 16.24 -42.58
C VAL A 2 12.97 15.11 -41.65
N LYS A 3 12.53 15.13 -40.38
CA LYS A 3 12.80 14.02 -39.44
C LYS A 3 12.12 12.75 -39.98
N THR A 4 12.83 11.64 -39.90
CA THR A 4 12.24 10.33 -40.26
C THR A 4 11.16 9.96 -39.25
N ARG A 5 10.19 9.14 -39.65
CA ARG A 5 9.13 8.65 -38.75
C ARG A 5 9.69 7.97 -37.50
N ALA A 6 10.78 7.21 -37.64
CA ALA A 6 11.49 6.59 -36.52
C ALA A 6 12.06 7.62 -35.54
N GLN A 7 12.68 8.69 -36.03
CA GLN A 7 13.16 9.79 -35.17
C GLN A 7 12.02 10.53 -34.46
N VAL A 8 10.86 10.70 -35.11
CA VAL A 8 9.69 11.31 -34.46
C VAL A 8 9.09 10.38 -33.41
N GLU A 9 9.11 9.06 -33.64
CA GLU A 9 8.65 8.06 -32.67
C GLU A 9 9.61 7.96 -31.47
N GLU A 10 10.92 8.03 -31.70
CA GLU A 10 11.95 8.02 -30.65
C GLU A 10 11.95 9.32 -29.83
N ASP A 11 11.85 10.48 -30.48
CA ASP A 11 11.72 11.78 -29.81
C ASP A 11 10.43 11.88 -28.97
N ASN A 12 9.35 11.20 -29.40
CA ASN A 12 8.09 11.17 -28.65
C ASN A 12 8.12 10.18 -27.48
N ARG A 13 8.89 9.08 -27.58
CA ARG A 13 8.97 8.02 -26.56
C ARG A 13 9.51 8.54 -25.23
N LEU A 14 10.47 9.46 -25.23
CA LEU A 14 11.10 9.97 -24.01
C LEU A 14 10.64 11.38 -23.62
N SER A 15 9.55 11.87 -24.21
CA SER A 15 8.99 13.17 -23.81
C SER A 15 8.73 13.20 -22.30
N PRO A 16 9.05 14.30 -21.59
CA PRO A 16 8.80 14.40 -20.15
C PRO A 16 7.34 14.11 -19.82
N TYR A 17 7.11 13.40 -18.72
CA TYR A 17 5.77 13.15 -18.21
C TYR A 17 5.07 14.48 -17.96
N ARG A 18 3.80 14.57 -18.35
CA ARG A 18 2.97 15.74 -18.09
C ARG A 18 1.58 15.30 -17.70
N THR A 19 1.08 15.81 -16.58
CA THR A 19 -0.27 15.55 -16.12
C THR A 19 -1.28 15.97 -17.19
N THR A 20 -1.98 15.00 -17.76
CA THR A 20 -2.96 15.23 -18.82
C THR A 20 -4.29 15.76 -18.27
N ARG A 21 -5.11 16.35 -19.15
CA ARG A 21 -6.50 16.72 -18.80
C ARG A 21 -7.28 15.51 -18.30
N LYS A 22 -7.03 14.32 -18.84
CA LYS A 22 -7.70 13.09 -18.43
C LYS A 22 -7.35 12.73 -16.99
N LEU A 23 -6.07 12.81 -16.61
CA LEU A 23 -5.64 12.60 -15.23
C LEU A 23 -6.27 13.61 -14.27
N LYS A 24 -6.31 14.91 -14.64
CA LYS A 24 -6.97 15.94 -13.82
C LYS A 24 -8.46 15.64 -13.59
N LEU A 25 -9.17 15.16 -14.63
CA LEU A 25 -10.56 14.73 -14.49
C LEU A 25 -10.70 13.49 -13.59
N ALA A 26 -9.78 12.54 -13.67
CA ALA A 26 -9.77 11.36 -12.80
C ALA A 26 -9.55 11.75 -11.33
N ILE A 27 -8.58 12.63 -11.04
CA ILE A 27 -8.33 13.18 -9.70
C ILE A 27 -9.58 13.89 -9.18
N SER A 28 -10.17 14.77 -10.00
CA SER A 28 -11.41 15.48 -9.65
C SER A 28 -12.57 14.53 -9.33
N SER A 29 -12.71 13.44 -10.09
CA SER A 29 -13.71 12.39 -9.83
C SER A 29 -13.44 11.66 -8.52
N ALA A 30 -12.19 11.27 -8.26
CA ALA A 30 -11.78 10.61 -7.01
C ALA A 30 -12.00 11.51 -5.79
N GLN A 31 -11.79 12.82 -5.94
CA GLN A 31 -12.03 13.81 -4.89
C GLN A 31 -13.49 14.27 -4.79
N SER A 32 -14.35 13.94 -5.74
CA SER A 32 -15.73 14.44 -5.77
C SER A 32 -16.54 13.95 -4.56
N GLN A 33 -17.20 14.87 -3.85
CA GLN A 33 -18.16 14.54 -2.81
C GLN A 33 -19.38 13.79 -3.35
N LYS A 34 -19.76 14.04 -4.61
CA LYS A 34 -20.91 13.40 -5.24
C LYS A 34 -20.62 11.96 -5.65
N PHE A 35 -19.44 11.71 -6.22
CA PHE A 35 -19.09 10.40 -6.76
C PHE A 35 -18.27 9.52 -5.80
N ASN A 36 -17.57 10.12 -4.84
CA ASN A 36 -16.81 9.42 -3.81
C ASN A 36 -17.06 10.00 -2.41
N PRO A 37 -18.31 10.04 -1.91
CA PRO A 37 -18.65 10.73 -0.66
C PRO A 37 -17.84 10.25 0.55
N ARG A 38 -17.49 8.96 0.59
CA ARG A 38 -16.77 8.32 1.72
C ARG A 38 -15.25 8.30 1.56
N ASN A 39 -14.72 8.90 0.48
CA ASN A 39 -13.28 8.87 0.17
C ASN A 39 -12.71 7.44 0.14
N HIS A 40 -13.38 6.54 -0.57
CA HIS A 40 -12.93 5.17 -0.74
C HIS A 40 -11.64 5.12 -1.56
N GLU A 41 -10.73 4.24 -1.15
CA GLU A 41 -9.45 3.93 -1.79
C GLU A 41 -9.62 3.45 -3.24
N ASN A 42 -10.64 2.64 -3.50
CA ASN A 42 -10.98 2.11 -4.83
C ASN A 42 -11.15 3.21 -5.91
N ASN A 43 -11.56 4.41 -5.51
CA ASN A 43 -11.73 5.53 -6.45
C ASN A 43 -10.40 6.15 -6.90
N TRP A 44 -9.30 5.85 -6.21
CA TRP A 44 -7.96 6.28 -6.61
C TRP A 44 -7.30 5.31 -7.60
N HIS A 45 -7.80 4.08 -7.72
CA HIS A 45 -7.23 3.08 -8.64
C HIS A 45 -7.25 3.52 -10.11
N PRO A 46 -8.35 4.11 -10.64
CA PRO A 46 -8.32 4.66 -12.00
C PRO A 46 -7.32 5.80 -12.19
N VAL A 47 -7.06 6.59 -11.15
CA VAL A 47 -6.09 7.70 -11.18
C VAL A 47 -4.69 7.12 -11.41
N TRP A 48 -4.27 6.20 -10.53
CA TRP A 48 -2.95 5.57 -10.59
C TRP A 48 -2.79 4.64 -11.79
N GLY A 49 -3.85 3.94 -12.20
CA GLY A 49 -3.87 3.19 -13.46
C GLY A 49 -3.65 4.08 -14.68
N HIS A 50 -4.19 5.30 -14.70
CA HIS A 50 -3.90 6.27 -15.76
C HIS A 50 -2.47 6.78 -15.72
N VAL A 51 -1.94 7.11 -14.53
CA VAL A 51 -0.54 7.53 -14.37
C VAL A 51 0.39 6.44 -14.94
N MET A 52 0.22 5.18 -14.52
CA MET A 52 1.08 4.09 -14.99
C MET A 52 0.92 3.83 -16.48
N HIS A 53 -0.31 3.82 -17.00
CA HIS A 53 -0.51 3.63 -18.44
C HIS A 53 0.16 4.73 -19.28
N GLU A 54 0.09 5.98 -18.85
CA GLU A 54 0.76 7.09 -19.55
C GLU A 54 2.28 7.01 -19.41
N LEU A 55 2.78 6.70 -18.21
CA LEU A 55 4.21 6.59 -17.91
C LEU A 55 4.88 5.45 -18.71
N LEU A 56 4.16 4.34 -18.86
CA LEU A 56 4.66 3.12 -19.49
C LEU A 56 4.36 3.03 -20.99
N ARG A 57 3.58 3.96 -21.54
CA ARG A 57 3.23 4.01 -22.96
C ARG A 57 4.40 3.80 -23.93
N PRO A 58 5.64 4.26 -23.64
CA PRO A 58 6.78 4.03 -24.53
C PRO A 58 7.26 2.57 -24.62
N TYR A 59 6.88 1.71 -23.66
CA TYR A 59 7.45 0.39 -23.45
C TYR A 59 6.42 -0.72 -23.72
N ASP A 60 6.72 -1.58 -24.70
CA ASP A 60 5.83 -2.68 -25.09
C ASP A 60 5.91 -3.89 -24.13
N ASN A 61 6.98 -3.97 -23.34
CA ASN A 61 7.27 -5.07 -22.41
C ASN A 61 6.93 -4.75 -20.94
N LEU A 62 6.44 -3.55 -20.62
CA LEU A 62 6.01 -3.16 -19.28
C LEU A 62 4.50 -3.05 -19.20
N ILE A 63 3.87 -3.87 -18.36
CA ILE A 63 2.42 -4.02 -18.29
C ILE A 63 1.92 -3.54 -16.92
N PRO A 64 1.12 -2.46 -16.85
CA PRO A 64 0.50 -2.05 -15.60
C PRO A 64 -0.60 -3.06 -15.20
N TYR A 65 -0.53 -3.50 -13.96
CA TYR A 65 -1.51 -4.37 -13.32
C TYR A 65 -2.10 -3.63 -12.12
N VAL A 66 -3.39 -3.29 -12.19
CA VAL A 66 -4.11 -2.62 -11.09
C VAL A 66 -5.09 -3.62 -10.50
N GLN A 67 -5.01 -3.86 -9.20
CA GLN A 67 -5.93 -4.74 -8.52
C GLN A 67 -7.22 -3.99 -8.21
N TYR A 68 -8.30 -4.33 -8.91
CA TYR A 68 -9.61 -3.80 -8.57
C TYR A 68 -10.32 -4.74 -7.62
N ALA A 69 -10.91 -4.19 -6.57
CA ALA A 69 -11.87 -4.91 -5.75
C ALA A 69 -12.91 -5.60 -6.65
N GLN A 70 -12.98 -6.93 -6.58
CA GLN A 70 -13.92 -7.70 -7.37
C GLN A 70 -15.30 -7.61 -6.73
N TRP A 71 -16.22 -6.94 -7.40
CA TRP A 71 -17.63 -6.94 -7.05
C TRP A 71 -18.30 -8.18 -7.65
N ARG A 72 -18.74 -9.11 -6.81
CA ARG A 72 -19.47 -10.30 -7.25
C ARG A 72 -20.89 -10.26 -6.76
N SER A 73 -21.83 -10.78 -7.54
CA SER A 73 -23.19 -11.00 -7.06
C SER A 73 -23.16 -11.88 -5.81
N GLU A 74 -24.02 -11.58 -4.84
CA GLU A 74 -24.16 -12.29 -3.57
C GLU A 74 -24.40 -13.79 -3.82
N ASP A 75 -25.19 -14.13 -4.83
CA ASP A 75 -25.46 -15.51 -5.26
C ASP A 75 -24.23 -16.23 -5.87
N GLY A 76 -23.17 -15.49 -6.22
CA GLY A 76 -21.95 -15.99 -6.86
C GLY A 76 -20.75 -16.12 -5.92
N VAL A 77 -20.88 -15.73 -4.65
CA VAL A 77 -19.83 -15.92 -3.65
C VAL A 77 -20.10 -17.20 -2.88
N LEU A 78 -19.36 -18.25 -3.24
CA LEU A 78 -19.36 -19.49 -2.46
C LEU A 78 -18.98 -19.16 -1.00
N PRO A 79 -19.60 -19.80 0.01
CA PRO A 79 -19.31 -19.57 1.42
C PRO A 79 -17.81 -19.67 1.75
N GLU A 80 -17.08 -20.51 1.02
CA GLU A 80 -15.64 -20.74 1.10
C GLU A 80 -14.79 -19.53 0.67
N MET A 81 -15.32 -18.65 -0.18
CA MET A 81 -14.66 -17.42 -0.64
C MET A 81 -14.96 -16.21 0.27
N SER A 82 -15.81 -16.38 1.29
CA SER A 82 -16.00 -15.36 2.31
C SER A 82 -15.00 -15.60 3.43
N HIS A 83 -14.06 -14.66 3.64
CA HIS A 83 -13.02 -14.75 4.69
C HIS A 83 -13.59 -14.72 6.12
N ARG A 84 -14.91 -14.81 6.29
CA ARG A 84 -15.61 -14.76 7.58
C ARG A 84 -15.30 -15.96 8.51
N LYS A 85 -14.40 -16.87 8.11
CA LYS A 85 -13.89 -17.99 8.92
C LYS A 85 -12.37 -18.14 8.90
N ALA A 86 -11.60 -17.15 8.47
CA ALA A 86 -10.23 -17.06 8.96
C ALA A 86 -10.35 -16.62 10.43
N ALA A 87 -10.46 -17.59 11.33
CA ALA A 87 -10.34 -17.34 12.75
C ALA A 87 -9.05 -16.54 12.94
N THR A 88 -9.16 -15.31 13.43
CA THR A 88 -8.00 -14.66 14.04
C THR A 88 -7.46 -15.65 15.07
N PRO A 89 -6.17 -16.00 15.04
CA PRO A 89 -5.58 -16.82 16.09
C PRO A 89 -5.40 -15.95 17.34
N ASP A 90 -6.51 -15.42 17.87
CA ASP A 90 -6.55 -14.78 19.17
C ASP A 90 -6.95 -15.85 20.19
N ASN A 91 -6.04 -16.11 21.12
CA ASN A 91 -6.12 -17.01 22.28
C ASN A 91 -5.50 -18.42 22.16
N ALA A 92 -4.32 -18.53 21.58
CA ALA A 92 -3.37 -19.59 21.93
C ALA A 92 -2.21 -19.00 22.73
N GLY A 93 -2.44 -18.71 24.02
CA GLY A 93 -1.38 -18.15 24.86
C GLY A 93 -1.76 -17.81 26.31
N ASP A 94 -2.82 -18.40 26.87
CA ASP A 94 -3.07 -18.38 28.32
C ASP A 94 -2.93 -19.79 28.90
N LEU A 95 -1.78 -20.41 28.60
CA LEU A 95 -1.31 -21.66 29.20
C LEU A 95 -0.20 -21.33 30.19
N ASN A 96 -0.57 -20.67 31.30
CA ASN A 96 0.22 -20.67 32.53
C ASN A 96 -0.74 -20.59 33.73
N ALA A 97 -1.59 -21.61 33.86
CA ALA A 97 -2.36 -21.86 35.07
C ALA A 97 -2.13 -23.30 35.51
N ARG A 98 -1.34 -23.43 36.59
CA ARG A 98 -1.17 -24.55 37.54
C ARG A 98 -0.42 -25.81 37.07
N GLU A 99 0.70 -26.10 37.72
CA GLU A 99 0.77 -27.10 38.81
C GLU A 99 2.09 -26.98 39.61
N ASP A 100 1.92 -26.63 40.89
CA ASP A 100 2.59 -27.13 42.10
C ASP A 100 4.10 -27.46 42.11
N THR A 101 4.86 -26.71 42.93
CA THR A 101 5.82 -27.34 43.84
C THR A 101 5.97 -26.49 45.11
N GLU A 102 5.68 -27.11 46.25
CA GLU A 102 5.79 -26.56 47.60
C GLU A 102 7.25 -26.46 48.10
N GLU A 103 7.40 -25.73 49.20
CA GLU A 103 8.47 -25.74 50.21
C GLU A 103 9.85 -25.12 49.88
N SER A 104 10.09 -23.90 50.40
CA SER A 104 10.94 -23.75 51.61
C SER A 104 11.11 -22.30 52.06
N ALA A 105 11.27 -22.16 53.37
CA ALA A 105 11.23 -20.95 54.17
C ALA A 105 12.42 -19.98 54.02
N SER A 106 12.14 -18.69 54.27
CA SER A 106 12.86 -17.75 55.16
C SER A 106 12.58 -16.31 54.69
N GLN A 107 11.68 -15.56 55.34
CA GLN A 107 12.00 -14.61 56.41
C GLN A 107 13.29 -13.81 56.18
N THR A 108 13.14 -12.57 55.71
CA THR A 108 13.84 -11.41 56.29
C THR A 108 13.00 -10.15 56.09
N ASP A 109 12.67 -9.54 57.22
CA ASP A 109 12.19 -8.17 57.39
C ASP A 109 13.09 -7.16 56.67
N ILE A 110 12.49 -6.24 55.91
CA ILE A 110 13.11 -4.94 55.63
C ILE A 110 12.08 -3.84 55.86
N GLU A 111 12.46 -3.00 56.82
CA GLU A 111 11.74 -1.88 57.40
C GLU A 111 11.38 -0.80 56.38
N ARG A 112 10.18 -0.24 56.59
CA ARG A 112 9.61 0.91 55.91
C ARG A 112 10.03 2.17 56.66
N PRO A 113 10.76 3.14 56.05
CA PRO A 113 10.87 4.47 56.64
C PRO A 113 9.76 5.39 56.15
N GLU A 114 9.27 6.14 57.12
CA GLU A 114 8.20 7.10 57.07
C GLU A 114 8.53 8.34 56.22
N SER A 115 7.50 8.88 55.59
CA SER A 115 7.45 10.18 54.92
C SER A 115 7.53 11.34 55.92
N PRO A 116 8.33 12.40 55.65
CA PRO A 116 8.17 13.70 56.29
C PRO A 116 7.34 14.67 55.43
N THR A 117 6.43 15.35 56.11
CA THR A 117 5.57 16.45 55.66
C THR A 117 6.31 17.79 55.47
N PRO A 118 5.63 18.80 54.89
CA PRO A 118 6.28 19.92 54.20
C PRO A 118 6.44 21.19 55.05
N ILE A 119 7.21 22.13 54.48
CA ILE A 119 7.36 23.57 54.81
C ILE A 119 8.64 23.88 55.60
N ASP A 120 9.69 24.30 54.88
CA ASP A 120 10.11 25.70 55.03
C ASP A 120 10.90 26.23 53.82
N ARG A 121 10.81 27.54 53.68
CA ARG A 121 10.90 28.31 52.44
C ARG A 121 12.22 29.13 52.45
N VAL A 122 12.65 29.55 51.26
CA VAL A 122 13.43 30.79 51.00
C VAL A 122 14.98 30.72 50.98
N LEU A 123 15.54 31.12 49.82
CA LEU A 123 16.85 31.74 49.52
C LEU A 123 18.15 30.90 49.55
N ARG A 124 18.67 30.61 48.34
CA ARG A 124 20.02 30.97 47.81
C ARG A 124 20.33 30.09 46.60
N SER A 125 20.26 30.60 45.37
CA SER A 125 21.27 31.37 44.62
C SER A 125 22.23 30.49 43.80
N ARG A 126 22.22 30.78 42.48
CA ARG A 126 23.35 30.72 41.53
C ARG A 126 23.99 29.36 41.22
N GLY A 127 23.70 28.90 40.00
CA GLY A 127 24.74 28.83 38.96
C GLY A 127 25.40 27.48 38.75
N SER A 128 24.95 26.74 37.74
CA SER A 128 25.79 26.09 36.71
C SER A 128 24.90 25.22 35.82
N ASN A 129 24.75 25.59 34.55
CA ASN A 129 24.19 24.72 33.51
C ASN A 129 25.31 23.83 32.97
N PRO A 130 25.17 22.50 32.95
CA PRO A 130 25.92 21.64 32.04
C PRO A 130 25.17 21.49 30.69
N PRO A 131 25.88 21.10 29.62
CA PRO A 131 25.39 21.20 28.25
C PRO A 131 24.28 20.19 27.92
N ALA A 132 23.36 20.62 27.08
CA ALA A 132 22.26 19.83 26.55
C ALA A 132 22.77 18.65 25.70
N THR A 133 22.44 17.43 26.12
CA THR A 133 22.45 16.25 25.26
C THR A 133 21.27 16.29 24.27
N PRO A 134 21.48 16.12 22.96
CA PRO A 134 20.40 16.04 21.99
C PRO A 134 19.99 14.57 21.84
N ASN A 135 18.93 14.10 22.52
CA ASN A 135 18.31 12.81 22.20
C ASN A 135 16.92 12.64 22.86
N ARG A 136 15.98 13.57 22.60
CA ARG A 136 14.60 13.42 23.10
C ARG A 136 13.49 13.64 22.07
N ALA A 137 13.85 13.82 20.79
CA ALA A 137 12.88 13.98 19.70
C ALA A 137 12.43 12.66 19.06
N ALA A 138 13.22 11.58 19.13
CA ALA A 138 12.89 10.32 18.46
C ALA A 138 11.85 9.46 19.19
N ASN A 139 11.60 9.69 20.48
CA ASN A 139 10.77 8.79 21.32
C ASN A 139 9.34 9.30 21.57
N ARG A 140 8.97 10.50 21.09
CA ARG A 140 7.60 11.02 21.25
C ARG A 140 6.60 10.46 20.23
N ASN A 141 7.06 10.01 19.07
CA ASN A 141 6.17 9.43 18.08
C ASN A 141 5.71 8.03 18.50
N ALA A 142 6.56 7.20 19.11
CA ALA A 142 6.21 5.80 19.41
C ALA A 142 5.08 5.60 20.45
N ALA A 143 4.82 6.58 21.33
CA ALA A 143 3.86 6.46 22.43
C ALA A 143 2.41 6.88 22.08
N TYR A 144 2.18 7.51 20.92
CA TYR A 144 0.85 8.00 20.54
C TYR A 144 0.02 6.99 19.72
N TYR A 145 0.55 5.78 19.47
CA TYR A 145 0.00 4.81 18.51
C TYR A 145 -0.81 3.66 19.13
N ALA A 146 -1.23 3.76 20.40
CA ALA A 146 -1.90 2.64 21.11
C ALA A 146 -3.43 2.71 21.21
N HIS A 147 -4.11 3.75 20.69
CA HIS A 147 -5.57 3.87 20.85
C HIS A 147 -6.27 4.49 19.63
N SER A 148 -7.13 3.71 18.95
CA SER A 148 -8.46 4.10 18.43
C SER A 148 -8.97 3.16 17.32
N ASP A 149 -9.38 1.95 17.70
CA ASP A 149 -10.39 1.19 16.97
C ASP A 149 -11.68 1.19 17.81
N GLU A 150 -12.37 2.33 17.85
CA GLU A 150 -13.74 2.39 18.38
C GLU A 150 -14.73 2.18 17.23
N GLU A 151 -15.35 0.99 17.21
CA GLU A 151 -16.42 0.62 16.29
C GLU A 151 -17.65 1.54 16.47
N TYR A 152 -18.03 2.21 15.38
CA TYR A 152 -19.22 3.04 15.31
C TYR A 152 -20.47 2.17 15.05
N GLU A 153 -21.30 1.96 16.08
CA GLU A 153 -22.62 1.32 15.99
C GLU A 153 -23.68 2.33 15.47
N PRO A 154 -24.36 2.10 14.32
CA PRO A 154 -25.39 3.02 13.84
C PRO A 154 -26.72 2.84 14.57
N ARG A 155 -27.27 3.94 15.09
CA ARG A 155 -28.61 4.02 15.69
C ARG A 155 -29.71 3.60 14.70
N LYS A 156 -30.55 2.63 15.11
CA LYS A 156 -31.74 2.18 14.38
C LYS A 156 -32.92 3.13 14.60
N ASN A 157 -33.24 3.94 13.60
CA ASN A 157 -34.51 4.69 13.56
C ASN A 157 -35.62 3.84 12.92
N ASN A 158 -36.64 3.50 13.71
CA ASN A 158 -37.84 2.82 13.26
C ASN A 158 -38.83 3.80 12.64
N ARG A 159 -39.09 3.64 11.32
CA ARG A 159 -40.41 3.71 10.64
C ARG A 159 -40.21 4.08 9.16
N SER A 160 -40.43 3.10 8.28
CA SER A 160 -40.85 3.34 6.90
C SER A 160 -41.58 2.09 6.41
N THR A 161 -42.74 2.30 5.80
CA THR A 161 -43.65 1.28 5.27
C THR A 161 -42.93 0.36 4.28
N ALA A 162 -42.97 -0.95 4.54
CA ALA A 162 -42.33 -1.95 3.69
C ALA A 162 -42.93 -1.91 2.27
N PRO A 163 -42.10 -1.80 1.22
CA PRO A 163 -42.57 -1.84 -0.17
C PRO A 163 -43.23 -3.19 -0.48
N THR A 164 -44.21 -3.18 -1.38
CA THR A 164 -44.85 -4.42 -1.86
C THR A 164 -43.81 -5.31 -2.57
N LYS A 165 -43.95 -6.65 -2.51
CA LYS A 165 -43.02 -7.60 -3.18
C LYS A 165 -42.80 -7.31 -4.68
N ALA A 166 -43.78 -6.68 -5.34
CA ALA A 166 -43.66 -6.24 -6.73
C ALA A 166 -42.79 -4.96 -6.86
N GLN A 167 -42.94 -3.98 -5.95
CA GLN A 167 -42.02 -2.84 -5.84
C GLN A 167 -40.62 -3.27 -5.41
N GLU A 168 -40.47 -4.23 -4.50
CA GLU A 168 -39.16 -4.80 -4.13
C GLU A 168 -38.47 -5.43 -5.34
N ARG A 169 -39.19 -6.14 -6.21
CA ARG A 169 -38.63 -6.73 -7.44
C ARG A 169 -38.30 -5.68 -8.50
N LEU A 170 -39.13 -4.65 -8.65
CA LEU A 170 -38.89 -3.56 -9.61
C LEU A 170 -37.73 -2.65 -9.16
N MET A 171 -37.60 -2.42 -7.85
CA MET A 171 -36.46 -1.72 -7.25
C MET A 171 -35.21 -2.59 -7.19
N ALA A 172 -35.32 -3.90 -6.98
CA ALA A 172 -34.19 -4.85 -7.07
C ALA A 172 -33.62 -4.94 -8.49
N SER A 173 -34.40 -4.61 -9.52
CA SER A 173 -33.95 -4.59 -10.91
C SER A 173 -33.17 -3.31 -11.29
N THR A 174 -33.14 -2.28 -10.43
CA THR A 174 -32.41 -1.03 -10.67
C THR A 174 -31.47 -0.64 -9.53
N SER A 175 -31.67 -1.16 -8.31
CA SER A 175 -30.62 -1.21 -7.29
C SER A 175 -29.58 -2.19 -7.78
N SER A 176 -28.32 -1.75 -7.89
CA SER A 176 -27.17 -2.60 -8.19
C SER A 176 -27.38 -4.00 -7.62
N ASN A 177 -27.30 -5.01 -8.50
CA ASN A 177 -27.13 -6.42 -8.14
C ASN A 177 -26.49 -6.49 -6.75
N ARG A 178 -27.11 -7.19 -5.78
CA ARG A 178 -26.53 -7.41 -4.45
C ARG A 178 -25.10 -7.89 -4.66
N THR A 179 -24.14 -6.98 -4.67
CA THR A 179 -22.76 -7.30 -4.96
C THR A 179 -22.01 -7.09 -3.67
N ILE A 180 -21.30 -8.12 -3.27
CA ILE A 180 -20.37 -8.03 -2.17
C ILE A 180 -18.97 -7.88 -2.75
N MET A 181 -18.17 -7.00 -2.14
CA MET A 181 -16.74 -7.00 -2.41
C MET A 181 -16.19 -8.32 -1.90
N VAL A 182 -15.60 -9.12 -2.79
CA VAL A 182 -14.82 -10.26 -2.36
C VAL A 182 -13.54 -9.69 -1.73
N PRO A 183 -13.16 -10.10 -0.51
CA PRO A 183 -11.88 -9.70 0.05
C PRO A 183 -10.81 -10.13 -0.94
N MET A 184 -9.94 -9.19 -1.31
CA MET A 184 -8.76 -9.58 -2.09
C MET A 184 -7.79 -10.25 -1.12
N ASP A 185 -6.98 -11.19 -1.62
CA ASP A 185 -5.89 -11.71 -0.81
C ASP A 185 -5.00 -10.51 -0.45
N ASP A 186 -4.95 -10.14 0.83
CA ASP A 186 -4.14 -9.04 1.39
C ASP A 186 -2.62 -9.25 1.16
N GLU A 187 -2.24 -10.30 0.43
CA GLU A 187 -0.86 -10.64 0.07
C GLU A 187 -0.38 -9.97 -1.23
N TYR A 188 -1.26 -9.23 -1.93
CA TYR A 188 -0.91 -8.57 -3.18
C TYR A 188 -1.01 -7.04 -3.09
N PRO A 189 -0.08 -6.30 -3.74
CA PRO A 189 -0.14 -4.85 -3.79
C PRO A 189 -1.27 -4.37 -4.70
N ASP A 190 -1.82 -3.20 -4.38
CA ASP A 190 -2.89 -2.55 -5.16
C ASP A 190 -2.49 -2.29 -6.62
N LEU A 191 -1.20 -2.08 -6.86
CA LEU A 191 -0.63 -1.76 -8.15
C LEU A 191 0.67 -2.55 -8.37
N ALA A 192 0.89 -3.02 -9.58
CA ALA A 192 2.18 -3.54 -10.02
C ALA A 192 2.46 -3.14 -11.46
N VAL A 193 3.73 -3.07 -11.85
CA VAL A 193 4.17 -3.05 -13.24
C VAL A 193 4.96 -4.31 -13.47
N LEU A 194 4.54 -5.11 -14.46
CA LEU A 194 5.20 -6.36 -14.79
C LEU A 194 6.06 -6.17 -16.03
N HIS A 195 7.34 -6.51 -15.93
CA HIS A 195 8.24 -6.69 -17.05
C HIS A 195 8.02 -8.09 -17.66
N SER A 196 7.71 -8.13 -18.96
CA SER A 196 7.35 -9.33 -19.70
C SER A 196 8.20 -9.51 -20.94
N VAL A 197 9.02 -10.56 -20.97
CA VAL A 197 9.73 -10.97 -22.19
C VAL A 197 8.87 -12.02 -22.91
N VAL A 198 8.53 -11.72 -24.16
CA VAL A 198 7.70 -12.60 -25.00
C VAL A 198 8.47 -13.12 -26.20
N LYS A 199 8.19 -14.36 -26.59
CA LYS A 199 8.66 -14.97 -27.82
C LYS A 199 7.50 -15.12 -28.79
N GLU A 200 7.68 -14.66 -30.01
CA GLU A 200 6.72 -14.94 -31.09
C GLU A 200 6.75 -16.44 -31.40
N MET A 201 5.60 -17.08 -31.27
CA MET A 201 5.44 -18.49 -31.60
C MET A 201 5.40 -18.63 -33.11
N SER A 202 6.29 -19.46 -33.68
CA SER A 202 6.26 -19.70 -35.11
C SER A 202 4.89 -20.25 -35.51
N LYS A 203 4.23 -19.60 -36.48
CA LYS A 203 2.99 -20.11 -37.11
C LYS A 203 3.18 -21.49 -37.76
N ARG A 204 4.43 -21.93 -37.88
CA ARG A 204 4.83 -23.19 -38.49
C ARG A 204 5.42 -24.11 -37.41
N GLY A 205 4.68 -25.18 -37.15
CA GLY A 205 5.14 -26.35 -36.41
C GLY A 205 4.44 -27.59 -36.95
N THR A 206 5.18 -28.38 -37.69
CA THR A 206 4.88 -29.63 -38.42
C THR A 206 4.54 -30.83 -37.52
N ALA A 207 3.92 -30.60 -36.36
CA ALA A 207 3.72 -31.65 -35.35
C ALA A 207 2.32 -32.27 -35.41
N LYS A 208 2.29 -33.59 -35.22
CA LYS A 208 1.18 -34.56 -35.20
C LYS A 208 -0.06 -34.22 -34.33
N PHE A 209 -0.17 -33.03 -33.76
CA PHE A 209 -1.41 -32.57 -33.14
C PHE A 209 -2.41 -32.18 -34.24
N SER A 210 -3.71 -32.36 -34.00
CA SER A 210 -4.71 -31.83 -34.94
C SER A 210 -4.40 -30.34 -35.12
N LYS A 211 -4.12 -29.95 -36.37
CA LYS A 211 -3.66 -28.60 -36.72
C LYS A 211 -4.58 -27.52 -36.14
N ASP A 212 -5.83 -27.87 -35.86
CA ASP A 212 -6.85 -26.96 -35.35
C ASP A 212 -6.72 -26.66 -33.86
N LYS A 213 -6.40 -27.64 -33.00
CA LYS A 213 -6.28 -27.39 -31.54
C LYS A 213 -5.09 -26.50 -31.19
N VAL A 214 -3.96 -26.70 -31.85
CA VAL A 214 -2.75 -25.87 -31.64
C VAL A 214 -2.97 -24.46 -32.16
N LYS A 215 -3.60 -24.30 -33.34
CA LYS A 215 -3.98 -22.99 -33.89
C LYS A 215 -4.92 -22.22 -32.95
N VAL A 216 -5.97 -22.88 -32.44
CA VAL A 216 -6.91 -22.23 -31.51
C VAL A 216 -6.21 -21.81 -30.21
N ARG A 217 -5.30 -22.65 -29.68
CA ARG A 217 -4.54 -22.31 -28.47
C ARG A 217 -3.57 -21.15 -28.69
N ASN A 218 -2.87 -21.10 -29.82
CA ASN A 218 -1.93 -20.03 -30.14
C ASN A 218 -2.65 -18.72 -30.45
N ALA A 219 -3.77 -18.77 -31.17
CA ALA A 219 -4.61 -17.60 -31.44
C ALA A 219 -5.13 -16.95 -30.15
N LYS A 220 -5.50 -17.76 -29.13
CA LYS A 220 -5.89 -17.26 -27.81
C LYS A 220 -4.77 -16.50 -27.08
N ARG A 221 -3.51 -16.70 -27.48
CA ARG A 221 -2.32 -16.01 -26.94
C ARG A 221 -1.79 -14.94 -27.89
N PHE A 222 -2.53 -14.60 -28.94
CA PHE A 222 -2.09 -13.69 -30.00
C PHE A 222 -0.72 -14.07 -30.59
N ASP A 223 -0.47 -15.38 -30.73
CA ASP A 223 0.81 -15.93 -31.20
C ASP A 223 2.04 -15.57 -30.33
N LEU A 224 1.83 -15.11 -29.09
CA LEU A 224 2.90 -14.80 -28.13
C LEU A 224 3.02 -15.87 -27.04
N GLN A 225 4.25 -16.13 -26.62
CA GLN A 225 4.55 -16.92 -25.43
C GLN A 225 5.39 -16.09 -24.48
N THR A 226 4.87 -15.79 -23.30
CA THR A 226 5.65 -15.21 -22.20
C THR A 226 6.73 -16.19 -21.76
N VAL A 227 7.99 -15.78 -21.87
CA VAL A 227 9.18 -16.54 -21.46
C VAL A 227 9.62 -16.11 -20.08
N HIS A 228 9.43 -14.83 -19.76
CA HIS A 228 9.78 -14.23 -18.47
C HIS A 228 8.69 -13.24 -18.06
N LEU A 229 8.37 -13.23 -16.76
CA LEU A 229 7.46 -12.26 -16.17
C LEU A 229 7.94 -11.95 -14.76
N CYS A 230 8.28 -10.70 -14.48
CA CYS A 230 8.74 -10.24 -13.18
C CYS A 230 8.18 -8.85 -12.85
N PRO A 231 7.98 -8.48 -11.59
CA PRO A 231 7.61 -7.11 -11.24
C PRO A 231 8.81 -6.16 -11.39
N ALA A 232 8.57 -5.03 -12.07
CA ALA A 232 9.46 -3.89 -12.15
C ALA A 232 9.13 -2.82 -11.08
N LEU A 233 7.83 -2.70 -10.75
CA LEU A 233 7.31 -1.76 -9.77
C LEU A 233 6.20 -2.43 -8.97
N LEU A 234 6.19 -2.21 -7.65
CA LEU A 234 5.04 -2.49 -6.78
C LEU A 234 4.52 -1.17 -6.23
N GLY A 235 3.20 -1.04 -6.15
CA GLY A 235 2.53 0.15 -5.66
C GLY A 235 1.50 -0.21 -4.60
N GLU A 236 1.60 0.44 -3.44
CA GLU A 236 0.60 0.33 -2.38
C GLU A 236 -0.16 1.64 -2.27
N MET A 237 -1.48 1.54 -2.21
CA MET A 237 -2.37 2.67 -2.21
C MET A 237 -3.08 2.81 -0.89
N LYS A 238 -3.26 4.05 -0.46
CA LYS A 238 -4.14 4.39 0.64
C LYS A 238 -5.09 5.48 0.21
N ARG A 239 -6.28 5.50 0.83
CA ARG A 239 -7.18 6.64 0.71
C ARG A 239 -6.48 7.96 1.11
N ASN A 240 -6.96 9.06 0.54
CA ASN A 240 -6.55 10.39 0.97
C ASN A 240 -6.96 10.68 2.42
N VAL A 241 -6.49 11.78 3.01
CA VAL A 241 -7.05 12.34 4.25
C VAL A 241 -8.57 12.55 4.10
N SER A 242 -9.31 12.40 5.19
CA SER A 242 -10.75 12.68 5.14
C SER A 242 -10.95 14.13 4.72
N ARG A 243 -11.84 14.38 3.75
CA ARG A 243 -12.12 15.74 3.30
C ARG A 243 -12.64 16.63 4.42
N HIS A 244 -13.34 16.05 5.41
CA HIS A 244 -13.82 16.83 6.55
C HIS A 244 -12.65 17.31 7.41
N GLU A 245 -11.72 16.40 7.73
CA GLU A 245 -10.48 16.71 8.45
C GLU A 245 -9.66 17.74 7.68
N GLU A 246 -9.45 17.53 6.38
CA GLU A 246 -8.71 18.45 5.51
C GLU A 246 -9.34 19.84 5.45
N ILE A 247 -10.66 19.95 5.25
CA ILE A 247 -11.36 21.24 5.22
C ILE A 247 -11.30 21.92 6.58
N GLU A 248 -11.49 21.18 7.67
CA GLU A 248 -11.44 21.71 9.03
C GLU A 248 -10.04 22.24 9.37
N ASP A 249 -9.01 21.46 9.07
CA ASP A 249 -7.62 21.82 9.30
C ASP A 249 -7.24 23.05 8.48
N LEU A 250 -7.59 23.09 7.20
CA LEU A 250 -7.33 24.25 6.35
C LEU A 250 -8.10 25.50 6.78
N ALA A 251 -9.37 25.36 7.16
CA ALA A 251 -10.18 26.48 7.66
C ALA A 251 -9.62 27.06 8.96
N ASN A 252 -9.03 26.21 9.81
CA ASN A 252 -8.37 26.59 11.06
C ASN A 252 -6.89 26.95 10.88
N GLN A 253 -6.37 27.03 9.65
CA GLN A 253 -4.96 27.30 9.33
C GLN A 253 -3.96 26.27 9.90
N ARG A 254 -4.43 25.04 10.18
CA ARG A 254 -3.64 23.91 10.70
C ARG A 254 -3.06 23.08 9.55
N VAL A 255 -2.38 23.74 8.61
CA VAL A 255 -1.79 23.09 7.43
C VAL A 255 -0.84 21.95 7.81
N GLU A 256 -0.04 22.14 8.86
CA GLU A 256 0.88 21.12 9.38
C GLU A 256 0.14 19.86 9.89
N GLU A 257 -1.06 19.99 10.45
CA GLU A 257 -1.86 18.84 10.91
C GLU A 257 -2.32 18.01 9.71
N ASN A 258 -2.83 18.65 8.65
CA ASN A 258 -3.20 17.97 7.41
C ASN A 258 -1.99 17.29 6.75
N GLU A 259 -0.83 17.96 6.69
CA GLU A 259 0.42 17.34 6.19
C GLU A 259 0.83 16.12 7.02
N ASN A 260 0.68 16.18 8.35
CA ASN A 260 0.96 15.05 9.23
C ASN A 260 -0.01 13.88 8.99
N LEU A 261 -1.28 14.15 8.70
CA LEU A 261 -2.26 13.12 8.32
C LEU A 261 -1.90 12.45 6.99
N ILE A 262 -1.49 13.24 5.98
CA ILE A 262 -0.99 12.70 4.69
C ILE A 262 0.22 11.80 4.93
N ARG A 263 1.21 12.28 5.69
CA ARG A 263 2.43 11.50 6.03
C ARG A 263 2.09 10.22 6.77
N ARG A 264 1.12 10.25 7.69
CA ARG A 264 0.66 9.04 8.39
C ARG A 264 0.05 8.01 7.43
N ARG A 265 -0.75 8.45 6.45
CA ARG A 265 -1.32 7.55 5.43
C ARG A 265 -0.24 6.94 4.54
N ILE A 266 0.74 7.74 4.11
CA ILE A 266 1.89 7.26 3.34
C ILE A 266 2.71 6.28 4.16
N PHE A 267 2.95 6.56 5.45
CA PHE A 267 3.65 5.64 6.34
C PHE A 267 2.95 4.29 6.46
N ASN A 268 1.62 4.27 6.55
CA ASN A 268 0.86 3.01 6.56
C ASN A 268 1.05 2.23 5.24
N ALA A 269 1.06 2.91 4.09
CA ALA A 269 1.33 2.29 2.79
C ALA A 269 2.77 1.73 2.72
N ILE A 270 3.74 2.44 3.28
CA ILE A 270 5.14 1.99 3.41
C ILE A 270 5.24 0.72 4.25
N ASP A 271 4.59 0.69 5.42
CA ASP A 271 4.64 -0.47 6.31
C ASP A 271 4.12 -1.73 5.61
N GLN A 272 2.98 -1.64 4.92
CA GLN A 272 2.44 -2.74 4.11
C GLN A 272 3.32 -3.10 2.91
N MET A 273 3.87 -2.11 2.20
CA MET A 273 4.81 -2.33 1.10
C MET A 273 6.03 -3.16 1.54
N SER A 274 6.50 -2.98 2.77
CA SER A 274 7.61 -3.78 3.31
C SER A 274 7.28 -5.28 3.34
N GLY A 275 6.03 -5.64 3.67
CA GLY A 275 5.55 -7.02 3.65
C GLY A 275 5.55 -7.59 2.23
N TYR A 276 5.03 -6.84 1.25
CA TYR A 276 5.00 -7.29 -0.14
C TYR A 276 6.39 -7.53 -0.70
N LEU A 277 7.33 -6.61 -0.49
CA LEU A 277 8.70 -6.75 -1.01
C LEU A 277 9.36 -8.07 -0.57
N GLY A 278 9.16 -8.48 0.68
CA GLY A 278 9.67 -9.76 1.17
C GLY A 278 9.08 -10.96 0.42
N THR A 279 7.75 -11.01 0.29
CA THR A 279 7.05 -12.05 -0.47
C THR A 279 7.46 -12.07 -1.94
N PHE A 280 7.67 -10.90 -2.55
CA PHE A 280 7.99 -10.77 -3.96
C PHE A 280 9.44 -11.18 -4.27
N PHE A 281 10.43 -10.71 -3.53
CA PHE A 281 11.80 -11.14 -3.79
C PHE A 281 12.04 -12.64 -3.51
N LYS A 282 11.25 -13.22 -2.60
CA LYS A 282 11.19 -14.68 -2.40
C LYS A 282 10.64 -15.38 -3.64
N ARG A 283 9.52 -14.88 -4.18
CA ARG A 283 8.88 -15.44 -5.38
C ARG A 283 9.74 -15.28 -6.64
N TYR A 284 10.51 -14.21 -6.71
CA TYR A 284 11.35 -13.85 -7.85
C TYR A 284 12.81 -13.68 -7.44
N PRO A 285 13.54 -14.79 -7.21
CA PRO A 285 14.88 -14.75 -6.62
C PRO A 285 15.92 -14.04 -7.49
N ASN A 286 15.69 -13.94 -8.80
CA ASN A 286 16.61 -13.32 -9.74
C ASN A 286 16.40 -11.80 -9.89
N ILE A 287 15.40 -11.21 -9.21
CA ILE A 287 15.21 -9.77 -9.22
C ILE A 287 16.14 -9.15 -8.19
N HIS A 288 17.02 -8.26 -8.64
CA HIS A 288 17.95 -7.53 -7.76
C HIS A 288 17.43 -6.16 -7.36
N GLU A 289 16.49 -5.59 -8.10
CA GLU A 289 15.94 -4.29 -7.77
C GLU A 289 14.48 -4.14 -8.18
N ILE A 290 13.77 -3.28 -7.47
CA ILE A 290 12.34 -3.02 -7.70
C ILE A 290 11.99 -1.60 -7.27
N VAL A 291 11.11 -0.95 -8.02
CA VAL A 291 10.57 0.35 -7.61
C VAL A 291 9.41 0.11 -6.66
N ALA A 292 9.50 0.63 -5.43
CA ALA A 292 8.39 0.68 -4.50
C ALA A 292 7.72 2.05 -4.59
N LEU A 293 6.44 2.07 -4.91
CA LEU A 293 5.58 3.24 -4.98
C LEU A 293 4.58 3.18 -3.82
N VAL A 294 4.41 4.28 -3.10
CA VAL A 294 3.45 4.36 -2.00
C VAL A 294 2.62 5.62 -2.16
N THR A 295 1.32 5.52 -1.92
CA THR A 295 0.38 6.61 -2.22
C THR A 295 -0.64 6.80 -1.12
N ALA A 296 -1.08 8.04 -0.94
CA ALA A 296 -2.22 8.43 -0.13
C ALA A 296 -3.08 9.39 -0.95
N GLY A 297 -4.04 8.85 -1.71
CA GLY A 297 -4.79 9.62 -2.69
C GLY A 297 -3.92 10.20 -3.81
N PRO A 298 -3.81 11.53 -3.96
CA PRO A 298 -2.96 12.16 -4.97
C PRO A 298 -1.51 12.30 -4.50
N TYR A 299 -1.24 12.09 -3.21
CA TYR A 299 0.09 12.23 -2.62
C TYR A 299 0.86 10.93 -2.75
N TRP A 300 2.16 11.02 -3.02
CA TRP A 300 2.96 9.82 -3.25
C TRP A 300 4.45 10.00 -2.98
N GLN A 301 5.11 8.87 -2.79
CA GLN A 301 6.56 8.73 -2.75
C GLN A 301 6.96 7.47 -3.52
N TYR A 302 8.22 7.42 -3.94
CA TYR A 302 8.78 6.22 -4.54
C TYR A 302 10.23 6.03 -4.13
N LYS A 303 10.70 4.78 -4.20
CA LYS A 303 12.09 4.43 -3.91
C LYS A 303 12.49 3.20 -4.74
N LEU A 304 13.68 3.24 -5.34
CA LEU A 304 14.32 2.03 -5.85
C LEU A 304 14.91 1.27 -4.66
N TYR A 305 14.49 0.01 -4.51
CA TYR A 305 15.04 -0.90 -3.53
C TYR A 305 15.89 -1.96 -4.20
N GLN A 306 17.08 -2.16 -3.64
CA GLN A 306 17.94 -3.28 -3.97
C GLN A 306 17.64 -4.44 -3.04
N LYS A 307 17.59 -5.64 -3.61
CA LYS A 307 17.33 -6.89 -2.91
C LYS A 307 18.30 -7.07 -1.74
N GLU A 308 19.57 -6.78 -1.94
CA GLU A 308 20.62 -6.96 -0.93
C GLU A 308 20.39 -6.09 0.30
N ALA A 309 19.81 -4.90 0.13
CA ALA A 309 19.44 -4.03 1.25
C ALA A 309 18.25 -4.57 2.06
N PHE A 310 17.45 -5.47 1.47
CA PHE A 310 16.28 -6.08 2.07
C PHE A 310 16.56 -7.48 2.68
N PHE A 311 17.47 -8.26 2.08
CA PHE A 311 17.74 -9.66 2.46
C PHE A 311 18.60 -9.86 3.70
N VAL A 312 19.16 -8.80 4.27
CA VAL A 312 19.80 -8.86 5.60
C VAL A 312 18.83 -9.39 6.68
N PHE A 313 17.54 -9.49 6.36
CA PHE A 313 16.46 -9.69 7.31
C PHE A 313 15.64 -10.96 7.10
N TRP A 314 15.92 -11.74 6.05
CA TRP A 314 15.11 -12.89 5.64
C TRP A 314 15.80 -14.22 6.01
N ASP A 315 15.06 -15.11 6.67
CA ASP A 315 15.48 -16.49 6.93
C ASP A 315 15.15 -17.36 5.72
N ASP A 316 16.16 -17.74 4.94
CA ASP A 316 15.97 -18.65 3.81
C ASP A 316 15.52 -20.04 4.25
N GLU A 317 15.94 -20.52 5.43
CA GLU A 317 15.58 -21.85 5.93
C GLU A 317 14.15 -21.89 6.45
N ASN A 318 13.77 -20.89 7.23
CA ASN A 318 12.46 -20.84 7.90
C ASN A 318 11.39 -20.10 7.09
N MET A 319 11.76 -19.53 5.95
CA MET A 319 10.85 -18.78 5.07
C MET A 319 10.11 -17.66 5.80
N LYS A 320 10.77 -17.04 6.78
CA LYS A 320 10.24 -16.00 7.68
C LYS A 320 11.28 -14.91 7.86
N PHE A 321 10.87 -13.71 8.25
CA PHE A 321 11.86 -12.73 8.68
C PHE A 321 12.55 -13.22 9.96
N GLN A 322 13.88 -13.12 10.00
CA GLN A 322 14.63 -13.41 11.22
C GLN A 322 14.47 -12.27 12.23
N GLY A 323 14.06 -12.62 13.43
CA GLY A 323 14.09 -11.76 14.61
C GLY A 323 12.78 -11.70 15.38
N ASP A 324 12.89 -11.27 16.63
CA ASP A 324 11.75 -10.89 17.47
C ASP A 324 10.95 -9.73 16.84
N ILE A 325 9.71 -9.52 17.28
CA ILE A 325 8.81 -8.42 16.89
C ILE A 325 9.53 -7.06 16.95
N LEU A 326 10.40 -6.86 17.95
CA LEU A 326 11.22 -5.65 18.07
C LEU A 326 12.16 -5.45 16.87
N VAL A 327 12.79 -6.53 16.40
CA VAL A 327 13.68 -6.51 15.24
C VAL A 327 12.88 -6.17 13.97
N MET A 328 11.70 -6.75 13.81
CA MET A 328 10.78 -6.41 12.72
C MET A 328 10.36 -4.94 12.74
N ARG A 329 10.01 -4.40 13.91
CA ARG A 329 9.62 -3.00 14.08
C ARG A 329 10.76 -2.03 13.78
N HIS A 330 11.96 -2.32 14.26
CA HIS A 330 13.15 -1.53 13.93
C HIS A 330 13.45 -1.54 12.43
N LYS A 331 13.24 -2.67 11.76
CA LYS A 331 13.43 -2.82 10.30
C LYS A 331 12.36 -2.08 9.50
N SER A 332 11.08 -2.18 9.87
CA SER A 332 10.01 -1.37 9.26
C SER A 332 10.30 0.14 9.42
N THR A 333 10.80 0.55 10.58
CA THR A 333 11.23 1.95 10.81
C THR A 333 12.38 2.37 9.90
N ALA A 334 13.40 1.52 9.72
CA ALA A 334 14.52 1.79 8.82
C ALA A 334 14.08 1.83 7.34
N PHE A 335 13.19 0.92 6.93
CA PHE A 335 12.57 0.90 5.61
C PHE A 335 11.76 2.17 5.34
N ALA A 336 10.97 2.62 6.31
CA ALA A 336 10.23 3.87 6.19
C ALA A 336 11.15 5.09 6.09
N ALA A 337 12.25 5.10 6.87
CA ALA A 337 13.23 6.16 6.78
C ALA A 337 13.90 6.27 5.40
N SER A 338 14.01 5.17 4.63
CA SER A 338 14.65 5.20 3.31
C SER A 338 13.84 5.82 2.17
N PHE A 339 12.52 5.99 2.33
CA PHE A 339 11.69 6.78 1.38
C PHE A 339 11.98 8.28 1.47
N GLY A 340 12.52 8.75 2.59
CA GLY A 340 12.79 10.16 2.83
C GLY A 340 11.52 10.96 3.17
N GLN A 341 11.66 12.29 3.25
CA GLN A 341 10.60 13.18 3.72
C GLN A 341 9.77 13.81 2.60
N LYS A 342 10.25 13.80 1.37
CA LYS A 342 9.64 14.51 0.26
C LYS A 342 8.41 13.76 -0.25
N VAL A 343 7.25 14.38 -0.19
CA VAL A 343 5.98 13.86 -0.71
C VAL A 343 5.60 14.68 -1.94
N TYR A 344 5.27 14.00 -3.02
CA TYR A 344 4.85 14.61 -4.27
C TYR A 344 3.32 14.64 -4.36
N GLU A 345 2.76 15.65 -5.01
CA GLU A 345 1.32 15.75 -5.29
C GLU A 345 1.05 15.66 -6.79
N LEU A 346 0.26 14.67 -7.21
CA LEU A 346 -0.12 14.49 -8.61
C LEU A 346 -0.77 15.75 -9.17
N GLY A 347 -0.37 16.12 -10.40
CA GLY A 347 -0.87 17.32 -11.08
C GLY A 347 0.01 18.55 -10.92
N THR A 348 1.04 18.50 -10.08
CA THR A 348 2.06 19.54 -9.95
C THR A 348 3.23 19.29 -10.91
N GLU A 349 3.95 20.37 -11.29
CA GLU A 349 5.15 20.26 -12.12
C GLU A 349 6.24 19.42 -11.44
N GLU A 350 6.40 19.57 -10.14
CA GLU A 350 7.36 18.80 -9.35
C GLU A 350 7.06 17.29 -9.36
N SER A 351 5.79 16.91 -9.28
CA SER A 351 5.38 15.51 -9.42
C SER A 351 5.62 15.00 -10.84
N ASP A 352 5.37 15.80 -11.86
CA ASP A 352 5.60 15.43 -13.26
C ASP A 352 7.10 15.18 -13.54
N GLU A 353 7.97 16.03 -12.98
CA GLU A 353 9.42 15.84 -13.02
C GLU A 353 9.85 14.58 -12.28
N ALA A 354 9.29 14.30 -11.11
CA ALA A 354 9.61 13.11 -10.32
C ALA A 354 9.19 11.82 -11.04
N LEU A 355 8.01 11.79 -11.68
CA LEU A 355 7.57 10.67 -12.51
C LEU A 355 8.48 10.46 -13.71
N THR A 356 8.88 11.55 -14.38
CA THR A 356 9.85 11.52 -15.49
C THR A 356 11.17 10.90 -15.03
N GLN A 357 11.71 11.35 -13.89
CA GLN A 357 12.94 10.81 -13.32
C GLN A 357 12.81 9.33 -12.94
N MET A 358 11.68 8.92 -12.36
CA MET A 358 11.41 7.52 -12.03
C MET A 358 11.43 6.65 -13.28
N ARG A 359 10.75 7.10 -14.35
CA ARG A 359 10.72 6.40 -15.65
C ARG A 359 12.12 6.30 -16.25
N ASP A 360 12.78 7.43 -16.42
CA ASP A 360 14.03 7.52 -17.18
C ASP A 360 15.19 6.79 -16.48
N ARG A 361 15.20 6.78 -15.14
CA ARG A 361 16.26 6.09 -14.37
C ARG A 361 16.01 4.59 -14.24
N TYR A 362 14.75 4.17 -14.07
CA TYR A 362 14.45 2.81 -13.62
C TYR A 362 13.63 1.98 -14.60
N LEU A 363 12.71 2.57 -15.35
CA LEU A 363 11.86 1.79 -16.23
C LEU A 363 12.47 1.65 -17.63
N ASP A 364 13.24 2.67 -18.05
CA ASP A 364 13.91 2.67 -19.36
C ASP A 364 14.95 1.55 -19.50
N HIS A 365 15.70 1.23 -18.44
CA HIS A 365 16.71 0.17 -18.50
C HIS A 365 16.09 -1.22 -18.67
N LEU A 366 14.98 -1.51 -17.98
CA LEU A 366 14.25 -2.78 -18.09
C LEU A 366 13.61 -2.96 -19.46
N SER A 367 13.31 -1.87 -20.16
CA SER A 367 12.70 -1.94 -21.49
C SER A 367 13.66 -2.37 -22.61
N LYS A 368 14.97 -2.32 -22.34
CA LYS A 368 16.03 -2.62 -23.31
C LYS A 368 16.50 -4.08 -23.28
N GLU A 369 16.05 -4.85 -22.28
CA GLU A 369 16.27 -6.30 -22.15
C GLU A 369 15.21 -7.08 -22.94
#